data_AF-A0A7Y5BW62-F1
#
_entry.id   AF-A0A7Y5BW62-F1
#
_cell.length_a   1.000
_cell.length_b   1.000
_cell.length_c   1.000
_cell.angle_alpha   90.00
_cell.angle_beta   90.00
_cell.angle_gamma   90.00
#
_symmetry.space_group_name_H-M   'P 1'
#
loop_
_entity.id
_entity.type
_entity.pdbx_description
1 polymer ?
#
loop_
_entity_poly.entity_id
_entity_poly.type
_entity_poly.pdbx_seq_one_letter_code
_entity_poly.pdbx_strand_id
1 'polypeptide(L)'
;MVEMIVQVPEGVAARLAPVQEQLPDILELVTGEGVSLSAQAYDEVLGFLATNPTSKNVVSFRLSKKLQQAIQQLQARHSEGQTTSFEKAELHRLLRIEHQMRAIKLQALERLPTTSH
;
A
#
# COMPACT_ATOMS: atom_id res chain seq x y z
N MET A 1 15.29 1.02 23.63
CA MET A 1 13.93 1.49 23.95
C MET A 1 14.04 2.89 24.52
N VAL A 2 13.14 3.78 24.14
CA VAL A 2 13.05 5.17 24.64
C VAL A 2 11.64 5.36 25.18
N GLU A 3 11.52 5.97 26.36
CA GLU A 3 10.23 6.26 26.97
C GLU A 3 9.77 7.66 26.52
N MET A 4 8.55 7.74 25.98
CA MET A 4 7.96 8.98 25.48
C MET A 4 6.57 9.17 26.10
N ILE A 5 6.34 10.33 26.70
CA ILE A 5 5.05 10.70 27.30
C ILE A 5 4.31 11.63 26.33
N VAL A 6 3.11 11.24 25.92
CA VAL A 6 2.26 12.01 25.00
C VAL A 6 0.93 12.33 25.67
N GLN A 7 0.49 13.58 25.57
CA GLN A 7 -0.85 13.99 26.03
C GLN A 7 -1.87 13.68 24.93
N VAL A 8 -2.94 12.96 25.29
CA VAL A 8 -4.05 12.61 24.39
C VAL A 8 -5.38 13.00 25.02
N PRO A 9 -6.44 13.27 24.24
CA PRO A 9 -7.78 13.49 24.77
C PRO A 9 -8.30 12.29 25.59
N GLU A 10 -9.14 12.52 26.59
CA GLU A 10 -9.64 11.48 27.50
C GLU A 10 -10.36 10.34 26.78
N GLY A 11 -11.17 10.66 25.76
CA GLY A 11 -11.82 9.64 24.92
C GLY A 11 -10.84 8.78 24.12
N VAL A 12 -9.63 9.28 23.85
CA VAL A 12 -8.55 8.50 23.22
C VAL A 12 -7.85 7.64 24.26
N ALA A 13 -7.56 8.16 25.44
CA ALA A 13 -6.95 7.40 26.54
C ALA A 13 -7.77 6.15 26.90
N ALA A 14 -9.10 6.28 27.01
CA ALA A 14 -10.00 5.17 27.29
C ALA A 14 -9.93 4.06 26.22
N ARG A 15 -9.69 4.43 24.96
CA ARG A 15 -9.55 3.48 23.85
C ARG A 15 -8.16 2.85 23.75
N LEU A 16 -7.14 3.51 24.29
CA LEU A 16 -5.75 3.03 24.30
C LEU A 16 -5.45 2.09 25.47
N ALA A 17 -6.15 2.24 26.60
CA ALA A 17 -6.00 1.36 27.77
C ALA A 17 -6.05 -0.16 27.46
N PRO A 18 -7.01 -0.69 26.67
CA PRO A 18 -7.07 -2.13 26.37
C PRO A 18 -5.97 -2.63 25.43
N VAL A 19 -5.30 -1.72 24.69
CA VAL A 19 -4.23 -2.07 23.74
C VAL A 19 -2.87 -1.58 24.22
N GLN A 20 -2.73 -1.25 25.51
CA GLN A 20 -1.53 -0.61 26.05
C GLN A 20 -0.25 -1.45 25.88
N GLU A 21 -0.36 -2.77 26.02
CA GLU A 21 0.78 -3.69 25.81
C GLU A 21 1.17 -3.81 24.34
N GLN A 22 0.24 -3.56 23.42
CA GLN A 22 0.44 -3.61 21.97
C GLN A 22 0.70 -2.21 21.37
N LEU A 23 0.64 -1.15 22.19
CA LEU A 23 0.87 0.23 21.76
C LEU A 23 2.20 0.39 21.04
N PRO A 24 3.34 -0.19 21.49
CA PRO A 24 4.59 -0.06 20.76
C PRO A 24 4.49 -0.56 19.32
N ASP A 25 3.89 -1.73 19.10
CA ASP A 25 3.72 -2.32 17.77
C ASP A 25 2.73 -1.53 16.90
N ILE A 26 1.65 -1.01 17.52
CA ILE A 26 0.66 -0.16 16.83
C ILE A 26 1.26 1.21 16.48
N LEU A 27 2.09 1.76 17.35
CA LEU A 27 2.80 3.00 17.08
C LEU A 27 3.82 2.75 15.99
N GLU A 28 4.61 1.68 16.01
CA GLU A 28 5.46 1.30 14.88
C GLU A 28 4.68 1.12 13.57
N LEU A 29 3.45 0.58 13.63
CA LEU A 29 2.55 0.50 12.48
C LEU A 29 2.13 1.88 11.94
N VAL A 30 1.89 2.85 12.83
CA VAL A 30 1.38 4.18 12.47
C VAL A 30 2.52 5.19 12.19
N THR A 31 3.68 5.00 12.81
CA THR A 31 4.87 5.87 12.76
C THR A 31 6.00 5.30 11.92
N GLY A 32 5.94 4.01 11.55
CA GLY A 32 6.80 3.45 10.52
C GLY A 32 6.66 4.27 9.25
N GLU A 33 7.79 4.62 8.62
CA GLU A 33 7.93 5.65 7.58
C GLU A 33 6.76 5.74 6.59
N GLY A 34 5.78 6.58 6.95
CA GLY A 34 4.74 7.12 6.08
C GLY A 34 3.56 6.17 5.81
N VAL A 35 2.34 6.70 5.98
CA VAL A 35 1.09 6.32 5.29
C VAL A 35 1.23 5.03 4.49
N SER A 36 0.64 3.92 4.98
CA SER A 36 0.62 2.60 4.32
C SER A 36 0.78 2.70 2.79
N LEU A 37 1.90 2.19 2.26
CA LEU A 37 2.18 2.18 0.82
C LEU A 37 1.04 1.50 0.04
N SER A 38 0.42 0.48 0.62
CA SER A 38 -0.76 -0.18 0.07
C SER A 38 -2.00 0.71 0.07
N ALA A 39 -2.21 1.55 1.09
CA ALA A 39 -3.26 2.57 1.05
C ALA A 39 -3.00 3.62 -0.05
N GLN A 40 -1.78 4.14 -0.17
CA GLN A 40 -1.43 5.07 -1.25
C GLN A 40 -1.60 4.44 -2.65
N ALA A 41 -1.19 3.17 -2.80
CA ALA A 41 -1.37 2.44 -4.05
C ALA A 41 -2.85 2.25 -4.39
N TYR A 42 -3.67 1.97 -3.37
CA TYR A 42 -5.11 1.85 -3.54
C TYR A 42 -5.75 3.17 -3.95
N ASP A 43 -5.37 4.28 -3.31
CA ASP A 43 -5.87 5.62 -3.67
C ASP A 43 -5.48 6.02 -5.09
N GLU A 44 -4.23 5.76 -5.52
CA GLU A 44 -3.82 6.02 -6.91
C GLU A 44 -4.59 5.17 -7.93
N VAL A 45 -4.82 3.89 -7.61
CA VAL A 45 -5.62 2.99 -8.47
C VAL A 45 -7.06 3.47 -8.54
N LEU A 46 -7.70 3.76 -7.41
CA LEU A 46 -9.08 4.25 -7.38
C LEU A 46 -9.22 5.60 -8.09
N GLY A 47 -8.30 6.54 -7.81
CA GLY A 47 -8.27 7.84 -8.48
C GLY A 47 -8.14 7.68 -10.00
N PHE A 48 -7.28 6.77 -10.46
CA PHE A 48 -7.17 6.44 -11.88
C PHE A 48 -8.46 5.86 -12.45
N LEU A 49 -9.05 4.84 -11.82
CA LEU A 49 -10.28 4.21 -12.30
C LEU A 49 -11.47 5.19 -12.31
N ALA A 50 -11.54 6.12 -11.35
CA ALA A 50 -12.58 7.14 -11.28
C ALA A 50 -12.54 8.13 -12.47
N THR A 51 -11.41 8.24 -13.19
CA THR A 51 -11.32 9.03 -14.44
C THR A 51 -11.97 8.35 -15.65
N ASN A 52 -12.58 7.18 -15.46
CA ASN A 52 -13.15 6.34 -16.51
C ASN A 52 -12.15 6.07 -17.66
N PRO A 53 -10.98 5.47 -17.35
CA PRO A 53 -9.88 5.34 -18.30
C PRO A 53 -10.23 4.40 -19.46
N THR A 54 -9.69 4.68 -20.65
CA THR A 54 -9.80 3.78 -21.81
C THR A 54 -9.03 2.49 -21.57
N SER A 55 -9.38 1.41 -22.30
CA SER A 55 -8.64 0.14 -22.24
C SER A 55 -7.13 0.32 -22.48
N LYS A 56 -6.74 1.23 -23.40
CA LYS A 56 -5.34 1.58 -23.65
C LYS A 56 -4.68 2.20 -22.41
N ASN A 57 -5.36 3.15 -21.76
CA ASN A 57 -4.87 3.77 -20.53
C ASN A 57 -4.71 2.73 -19.41
N VAL A 58 -5.66 1.81 -19.27
CA VAL A 58 -5.63 0.75 -18.25
C VAL A 58 -4.41 -0.18 -18.45
N VAL A 59 -4.15 -0.63 -19.67
CA VAL A 59 -2.98 -1.47 -19.98
C VAL A 59 -1.67 -0.73 -19.68
N SER A 60 -1.62 0.56 -20.01
CA SER A 60 -0.45 1.42 -19.76
C SER A 60 -0.30 1.88 -18.31
N PHE A 61 -1.33 1.74 -17.46
CA PHE A 61 -1.31 2.25 -16.10
C PHE A 61 -0.12 1.72 -15.29
N ARG A 62 0.51 2.63 -14.55
CA ARG A 62 1.55 2.36 -13.57
C ARG A 62 1.30 3.29 -12.38
N LEU A 63 1.61 2.82 -11.18
CA LEU A 63 1.66 3.69 -9.99
C LEU A 63 2.67 4.84 -10.22
N SER A 64 2.61 5.88 -9.41
CA SER A 64 3.57 6.97 -9.46
C SER A 64 5.00 6.45 -9.27
N LYS A 65 5.98 7.13 -9.89
CA LYS A 65 7.40 6.75 -9.78
C LYS A 65 7.86 6.71 -8.32
N LYS A 66 7.41 7.67 -7.53
CA LYS A 66 7.68 7.76 -6.09
C LYS A 66 7.24 6.48 -5.37
N LEU A 67 6.00 6.06 -5.62
CA LEU A 67 5.45 4.88 -4.97
C LEU A 67 6.11 3.58 -5.46
N GLN A 68 6.42 3.48 -6.76
CA GLN A 68 7.20 2.36 -7.29
C GLN A 68 8.56 2.21 -6.61
N GLN A 69 9.29 3.33 -6.42
CA GLN A 69 10.60 3.33 -5.75
C GLN A 69 10.49 2.90 -4.29
N ALA A 70 9.49 3.39 -3.54
CA ALA A 70 9.27 3.00 -2.16
C ALA A 70 8.94 1.50 -2.02
N ILE A 71 8.10 0.97 -2.92
CA ILE A 71 7.78 -0.47 -2.95
C ILE A 71 9.03 -1.30 -3.27
N GLN A 72 9.87 -0.85 -4.22
CA GLN A 72 11.12 -1.54 -4.56
C GLN A 72 12.10 -1.58 -3.38
N GLN A 73 12.22 -0.49 -2.62
CA GLN A 73 13.04 -0.44 -1.41
C GLN A 73 12.52 -1.44 -0.35
N LEU A 74 11.21 -1.48 -0.12
CA LEU A 74 10.60 -2.43 0.80
C LEU A 74 10.87 -3.89 0.38
N GLN A 75 10.77 -4.20 -0.92
CA GLN A 75 11.07 -5.52 -1.47
C GLN A 75 12.56 -5.88 -1.35
N ALA A 76 13.47 -4.91 -1.53
CA ALA A 76 14.90 -5.12 -1.34
C ALA A 76 15.21 -5.50 0.12
N ARG A 77 14.70 -4.73 1.09
CA ARG A 77 14.82 -5.05 2.52
C ARG A 77 14.25 -6.43 2.85
N HIS A 78 13.13 -6.81 2.23
CA HIS A 78 12.54 -8.13 2.41
C HIS A 78 13.45 -9.25 1.93
N SER A 79 14.07 -9.07 0.77
CA SER A 79 14.98 -10.04 0.16
C SER A 79 16.25 -10.24 0.99
N GLU A 80 16.68 -9.21 1.70
CA GLU A 80 17.82 -9.23 2.63
C GLU A 80 17.46 -9.82 4.01
N GLY A 81 16.21 -10.23 4.22
CA GLY A 81 15.73 -10.76 5.50
C GLY A 81 15.55 -9.71 6.61
N GLN A 82 15.65 -8.43 6.27
CA GLN A 82 15.64 -7.30 7.22
C GLN A 82 14.23 -6.72 7.44
N THR A 83 13.17 -7.50 7.17
CA THR A 83 11.79 -7.00 7.26
C THR A 83 11.08 -7.41 8.53
N THR A 84 10.36 -6.45 9.10
CA THR A 84 9.46 -6.67 10.22
C THR A 84 8.23 -7.47 9.80
N SER A 85 7.49 -8.04 10.76
CA SER A 85 6.20 -8.70 10.50
C SER A 85 5.20 -7.75 9.84
N PHE A 86 5.27 -6.46 10.16
CA PHE A 86 4.43 -5.43 9.55
C PHE A 86 4.77 -5.22 8.06
N GLU A 87 6.05 -5.07 7.74
CA GLU A 87 6.51 -4.90 6.36
C GLU A 87 6.13 -6.10 5.47
N LYS A 88 6.18 -7.32 6.03
CA LYS A 88 5.68 -8.53 5.35
C LYS A 88 4.18 -8.45 5.07
N ALA A 89 3.39 -8.02 6.06
CA ALA A 89 1.95 -7.82 5.87
C ALA A 89 1.67 -6.73 4.81
N GLU A 90 2.47 -5.68 4.77
CA GLU A 90 2.37 -4.61 3.77
C GLU A 90 2.69 -5.11 2.36
N LEU A 91 3.74 -5.92 2.20
CA LEU A 91 4.06 -6.57 0.94
C LEU A 91 2.93 -7.49 0.47
N HIS A 92 2.29 -8.24 1.37
CA HIS A 92 1.12 -9.04 1.03
C HIS A 92 -0.06 -8.20 0.52
N ARG A 93 -0.33 -7.03 1.13
CA ARG A 93 -1.38 -6.11 0.65
C ARG A 93 -1.04 -5.55 -0.72
N LEU A 94 0.20 -5.13 -0.93
CA LEU A 94 0.68 -4.62 -2.23
C LEU A 94 0.58 -5.68 -3.33
N LEU A 95 0.92 -6.94 -3.04
CA LEU A 95 0.74 -8.06 -3.97
C LEU A 95 -0.72 -8.26 -4.36
N ARG A 96 -1.65 -8.15 -3.42
CA ARG A 96 -3.09 -8.24 -3.72
C ARG A 96 -3.54 -7.16 -4.69
N ILE A 97 -3.10 -5.91 -4.51
CA ILE A 97 -3.39 -4.80 -5.43
C ILE A 97 -2.79 -5.08 -6.82
N GLU A 98 -1.56 -5.59 -6.88
CA GLU A 98 -0.91 -5.97 -8.14
C GLU A 98 -1.71 -7.02 -8.90
N HIS A 99 -2.11 -8.11 -8.23
CA HIS A 99 -2.90 -9.18 -8.84
C HIS A 99 -4.25 -8.67 -9.38
N GLN A 100 -4.93 -7.80 -8.62
CA GLN A 100 -6.17 -7.17 -9.06
C GLN A 100 -5.95 -6.32 -10.32
N MET A 101 -4.93 -5.45 -10.31
CA MET A 101 -4.62 -4.63 -11.47
C MET A 101 -4.16 -5.44 -12.68
N ARG A 102 -3.46 -6.57 -12.48
CA ARG A 102 -3.10 -7.50 -13.55
C ARG A 102 -4.34 -8.10 -14.19
N ALA A 103 -5.32 -8.56 -13.41
CA ALA A 103 -6.57 -9.08 -13.94
C ALA A 103 -7.35 -8.03 -14.74
N ILE A 104 -7.44 -6.80 -14.21
CA ILE A 104 -8.09 -5.67 -14.91
C ILE A 104 -7.36 -5.37 -16.23
N LYS A 105 -6.03 -5.39 -16.25
CA LYS A 105 -5.23 -5.17 -17.47
C LYS A 105 -5.45 -6.26 -18.51
N LEU A 106 -5.55 -7.52 -18.11
CA LEU A 106 -5.86 -8.63 -19.02
C LEU A 106 -7.22 -8.42 -19.69
N GLN A 107 -8.26 -8.07 -18.92
CA GLN A 107 -9.58 -7.75 -19.48
C GLN A 107 -9.58 -6.52 -20.39
N ALA A 108 -8.77 -5.50 -20.06
CA ALA A 108 -8.61 -4.33 -20.92
C ALA A 108 -7.90 -4.65 -22.24
N LEU A 109 -6.91 -5.55 -22.19
CA LEU A 109 -6.16 -6.01 -23.36
C LEU A 109 -7.06 -6.71 -24.38
N GLU A 110 -7.99 -7.56 -23.92
CA GLU A 110 -8.98 -8.23 -24.79
C GLU A 110 -9.92 -7.26 -25.52
N ARG A 111 -10.10 -6.06 -24.97
CA ARG A 111 -10.95 -5.00 -25.54
C ARG A 111 -10.18 -4.06 -26.45
N LEU A 112 -8.87 -4.22 -26.59
CA LEU A 112 -8.13 -3.48 -27.59
C LEU A 112 -8.49 -4.04 -28.97
N PRO A 113 -8.72 -3.19 -29.98
CA PRO A 113 -8.90 -3.67 -31.34
C PRO A 113 -7.63 -4.44 -31.72
N THR A 114 -7.79 -5.71 -32.09
CA THR A 114 -6.72 -6.46 -32.74
C THR A 114 -6.42 -5.74 -34.05
N THR A 115 -5.30 -5.03 -34.11
CA THR A 115 -4.79 -4.52 -35.38
C THR A 115 -4.46 -5.73 -36.25
N SER A 116 -5.42 -6.20 -37.04
CA SER A 116 -5.17 -7.06 -38.19
C SER A 116 -4.41 -6.21 -39.22
N HIS A 117 -3.12 -6.47 -39.36
CA HIS A 117 -2.33 -6.08 -40.53
C HIS A 117 -2.43 -7.15 -41.60
#